data_AF-A0A0C1GZD5-F1
#
_entry.id   AF-A0A0C1GZD5-F1
#
_cell.length_a   1.000
_cell.length_b   1.000
_cell.length_c   1.000
_cell.angle_alpha   90.00
_cell.angle_beta   90.00
_cell.angle_gamma   90.00
#
_symmetry.space_group_name_H-M   'P 1'
#
loop_
_entity.id
_entity.type
_entity.pdbx_description
1 polymer ?
#
loop_
_entity_poly.entity_id
_entity_poly.type
_entity_poly.pdbx_seq_one_letter_code
_entity_poly.pdbx_strand_id
1 'polypeptide(L)' 'PDLNPIEVFWANFKQLVRLSLNKFSSLAKAINDSFCQICP' A
#
# COMPACT_ATOMS: atom_id res chain seq x y z
N PRO A 1 -18.35 -2.32 -5.51
CA PRO A 1 -18.69 -1.39 -6.61
C PRO A 1 -17.41 -0.76 -7.18
N ASP A 2 -17.02 -1.20 -8.38
CA ASP A 2 -15.75 -0.87 -9.07
C ASP A 2 -15.45 0.63 -9.28
N LEU A 3 -16.39 1.52 -8.98
CA LEU A 3 -16.23 2.98 -9.05
C LEU A 3 -16.07 3.66 -7.68
N ASN A 4 -15.99 2.90 -6.58
CA ASN A 4 -15.80 3.50 -5.26
C ASN A 4 -14.32 3.91 -5.09
N PRO A 5 -13.99 5.20 -4.87
CA PRO A 5 -12.62 5.67 -4.72
C PRO A 5 -11.84 4.94 -3.62
N ILE A 6 -12.53 4.45 -2.59
CA ILE A 6 -11.88 3.68 -1.51
C ILE A 6 -11.37 2.32 -1.97
N GLU A 7 -12.07 1.66 -2.91
CA GLU A 7 -11.64 0.37 -3.46
C GLU A 7 -10.42 0.56 -4.35
N VAL A 8 -10.39 1.65 -5.13
CA VAL A 8 -9.22 2.05 -5.94
C VAL A 8 -8.02 2.35 -5.04
N PHE A 9 -8.23 3.08 -3.94
CA PHE A 9 -7.20 3.31 -2.94
C PHE A 9 -6.64 1.99 -2.39
N TRP A 10 -7.51 1.07 -1.94
CA TRP A 10 -7.07 -0.21 -1.40
C TRP A 10 -6.35 -1.09 -2.41
N ALA A 11 -6.74 -1.07 -3.69
CA ALA A 11 -6.05 -1.77 -4.75
C ALA A 11 -4.61 -1.26 -4.93
N ASN A 12 -4.46 0.06 -5.04
CA ASN A 12 -3.15 0.72 -5.18
C ASN A 12 -2.27 0.51 -3.94
N PHE A 13 -2.84 0.62 -2.75
CA PHE A 13 -2.12 0.44 -1.49
C PHE A 13 -1.61 -0.99 -1.33
N LYS A 14 -2.45 -2.01 -1.60
CA LYS A 14 -2.02 -3.42 -1.55
C LYS A 14 -0.88 -3.71 -2.53
N GLN A 15 -0.91 -3.10 -3.71
CA GLN A 15 0.18 -3.24 -4.69
C GLN A 15 1.50 -2.67 -4.16
N LEU A 16 1.47 -1.48 -3.54
CA LEU A 16 2.66 -0.88 -2.94
C LEU A 16 3.20 -1.70 -1.77
N VAL A 17 2.34 -2.16 -0.87
CA VAL A 17 2.74 -3.03 0.25
C VAL A 17 3.42 -4.30 -0.25
N ARG A 18 2.89 -4.93 -1.30
CA ARG A 18 3.50 -6.10 -1.92
C ARG A 18 4.91 -5.82 -2.47
N LEU A 19 5.13 -4.65 -3.07
CA LEU A 19 6.45 -4.24 -3.57
C LEU A 19 7.42 -3.93 -2.42
N SER A 20 6.94 -3.26 -1.36
CA SER A 20 7.75 -2.93 -0.19
C SER A 20 8.09 -4.14 0.68
N LEU A 21 7.29 -5.22 0.66
CA LEU A 21 7.62 -6.48 1.34
C LEU A 21 8.93 -7.12 0.84
N ASN A 22 9.33 -6.87 -0.41
CA ASN A 22 10.63 -7.33 -0.91
C ASN A 22 11.81 -6.55 -0.30
N LYS A 23 11.55 -5.38 0.28
CA LYS A 23 12.56 -4.48 0.88
C LYS A 23 12.64 -4.60 2.39
N PHE A 24 11.53 -4.96 3.04
CA PHE A 24 11.42 -5.00 4.50
C PHE A 24 11.07 -6.40 5.00
N SER A 25 11.77 -6.85 6.04
CA SER A 25 11.48 -8.11 6.73
C SER A 25 10.21 -8.08 7.59
N SER A 26 9.60 -6.91 7.78
CA SER A 26 8.40 -6.73 8.61
C SER A 26 7.27 -6.13 7.78
N LEU A 27 6.10 -6.78 7.83
CA LEU A 27 4.88 -6.28 7.22
C LEU A 27 4.51 -4.88 7.74
N ALA A 28 4.70 -4.63 9.04
CA ALA A 28 4.41 -3.33 9.64
C ALA A 28 5.27 -2.20 9.01
N LYS A 29 6.55 -2.47 8.74
CA LYS A 29 7.43 -1.52 8.05
C LYS A 29 7.01 -1.29 6.60
N ALA A 30 6.66 -2.36 5.88
CA ALA A 30 6.18 -2.26 4.50
C ALA A 30 4.87 -1.47 4.38
N ILE A 31 3.95 -1.65 5.34
CA ILE A 31 2.69 -0.87 5.43
C ILE A 31 2.98 0.60 5.69
N ASN A 32 3.81 0.92 6.68
CA ASN A 32 4.15 2.30 7.01
C ASN A 32 4.84 3.02 5.83
N ASP A 33 5.84 2.38 5.22
CA ASP A 33 6.53 2.90 4.03
C ASP A 33 5.58 3.12 2.86
N SER A 34 4.69 2.16 2.58
CA SER A 34 3.69 2.30 1.51
C SER A 34 2.70 3.42 1.78
N PHE A 35 2.35 3.67 3.05
CA PHE A 35 1.43 4.73 3.42
C PHE A 35 2.06 6.12 3.22
N CYS A 36 3.33 6.29 3.61
CA CYS A 36 4.10 7.51 3.34
C CYS A 36 4.28 7.79 1.83
N GLN A 37 4.26 6.77 0.97
CA GLN A 37 4.35 6.96 -0.48
C GLN A 37 3.04 7.46 -1.11
N ILE A 38 1.88 7.13 -0.54
CA ILE A 38 0.58 7.59 -1.05
C ILE A 38 0.21 8.97 -0.51
N CYS A 39 0.59 9.26 0.75
CA CYS A 39 0.32 10.52 1.42
C CYS A 39 1.65 11.28 1.63
N PRO A 40 2.07 12.13 0.66
CA PRO A 40 3.29 12.94 0.80
C PRO A 40 3.19 14.00 1.90
#